data_AF-A0A0D0E884-F1
#
_entry.id   AF-A0A0D0E884-F1
#
_cell.length_a   1.000
_cell.length_b   1.000
_cell.length_c   1.000
_cell.angle_alpha   90.00
_cell.angle_beta   90.00
_cell.angle_gamma   90.00
#
_symmetry.space_group_name_H-M   'P 1'
#
loop_
_entity.id
_entity.type
_entity.pdbx_description
1 polymer ?
#
loop_
_entity_poly.entity_id
_entity_poly.type
_entity_poly.pdbx_seq_one_letter_code
_entity_poly.pdbx_strand_id
1 'polypeptide(L)'
;MHLVFITLGNIQSDVRMQATSHAWRCVAFVPTPTFDIHPDFQTLLSSCLFHQCMDMVFDSLKKAALHGVAMTDPFGHIHNCFTPLVTYIADLPEQQLIACVSKNVYPVTTATLYQFGDQNPHPPHTGKDMLKQIEDLCRVVNPWDIVNFQKKAKLLKLHGVHLPFGQNWKFEDPIYFLNGKILHTFHKFFFDHALAWCKEASGKHILDTQYKTQHKCVGIRHFTSGVCHIKQMTGREHQDI
;
A
#
# COMPACT_ATOMS: atom_id res chain seq x y z
N MET A 1 4.27 17.83 -0.06
CA MET A 1 5.54 17.08 -0.12
C MET A 1 5.30 15.72 0.50
N HIS A 2 5.70 14.65 -0.18
CA HIS A 2 5.56 13.27 0.31
C HIS A 2 6.94 12.72 0.69
N LEU A 3 7.06 12.06 1.85
CA LEU A 3 8.32 11.56 2.38
C LEU A 3 8.48 10.08 2.05
N VAL A 4 9.66 9.70 1.56
CA VAL A 4 9.98 8.30 1.27
C VAL A 4 10.97 7.79 2.30
N PHE A 5 10.56 6.78 3.05
CA PHE A 5 11.39 6.09 4.03
C PHE A 5 11.68 4.67 3.58
N ILE A 6 12.90 4.20 3.84
CA ILE A 6 13.29 2.80 3.63
C ILE A 6 13.90 2.22 4.90
N THR A 7 13.81 0.90 5.03
CA THR A 7 14.47 0.09 6.05
C THR A 7 14.95 -1.21 5.41
N LEU A 8 15.90 -1.88 6.07
CA LEU A 8 16.28 -3.24 5.70
C LEU A 8 15.29 -4.25 6.29
N GLY A 9 14.86 -5.22 5.47
CA GLY A 9 13.99 -6.31 5.90
C GLY A 9 14.64 -7.22 6.96
N ASN A 10 15.97 -7.31 6.95
CA ASN A 10 16.74 -8.20 7.83
C ASN A 10 16.90 -7.65 9.27
N ILE A 11 16.52 -6.40 9.53
CA ILE A 11 16.52 -5.85 10.88
C ILE A 11 15.28 -6.38 11.61
N GLN A 12 15.47 -6.89 12.83
CA GLN A 12 14.35 -7.38 13.65
C GLN A 12 13.29 -6.31 13.86
N SER A 13 12.02 -6.72 13.90
CA SER A 13 10.89 -5.78 13.83
C SER A 13 10.82 -4.85 15.03
N ASP A 14 11.09 -5.36 16.23
CA ASP A 14 11.17 -4.60 17.47
C ASP A 14 12.25 -3.50 17.38
N VAL A 15 13.43 -3.83 16.85
CA VAL A 15 14.51 -2.86 16.61
C VAL A 15 14.08 -1.81 15.59
N ARG A 16 13.40 -2.21 14.49
CA ARG A 16 12.89 -1.25 13.50
C ARG A 16 11.86 -0.27 14.06
N MET A 17 11.09 -0.70 15.05
CA MET A 17 10.03 0.12 15.67
C MET A 17 10.55 1.05 16.77
N GLN A 18 11.80 0.87 17.24
CA GLN A 18 12.43 1.79 18.18
C GLN A 18 12.86 3.07 17.46
N ALA A 19 12.30 4.22 17.87
CA ALA A 19 12.64 5.51 17.28
C ALA A 19 14.14 5.86 17.37
N THR A 20 14.84 5.33 18.38
CA THR A 20 16.27 5.55 18.64
C THR A 20 17.20 4.63 17.83
N SER A 21 16.68 3.59 17.16
CA SER A 21 17.54 2.65 16.41
C SER A 21 18.01 3.22 15.07
N HIS A 22 17.37 4.29 14.59
CA HIS A 22 17.63 4.89 13.27
C HIS A 22 17.59 3.86 12.12
N ALA A 23 16.81 2.78 12.29
CA ALA A 23 16.65 1.71 11.31
C ALA A 23 15.91 2.15 10.03
N TRP A 24 15.06 3.18 10.16
CA TRP A 24 14.39 3.83 9.03
C TRP A 24 15.18 5.06 8.57
N ARG A 25 15.37 5.19 7.26
CA ARG A 25 16.06 6.32 6.64
C ARG A 25 15.14 7.02 5.64
N CYS A 26 15.00 8.33 5.80
CA CYS A 26 14.37 9.18 4.78
C CYS A 26 15.34 9.31 3.61
N VAL A 27 14.92 8.87 2.42
CA VAL A 27 15.76 8.89 1.20
C VAL A 27 15.32 9.92 0.17
N ALA A 28 14.06 10.37 0.24
CA ALA A 28 13.57 11.38 -0.68
C ALA A 28 12.42 12.22 -0.13
N PHE A 29 12.35 13.44 -0.66
CA PHE A 29 11.25 14.36 -0.52
C PHE A 29 10.59 14.51 -1.89
N VAL A 30 9.50 13.78 -2.13
CA VAL A 30 8.81 13.80 -3.41
C VAL A 30 7.98 15.09 -3.52
N PRO A 31 8.16 15.88 -4.60
CA PRO A 31 7.43 17.12 -4.79
C PRO A 31 5.94 16.85 -5.00
N THR A 32 5.11 17.77 -4.54
CA THR A 32 3.65 17.77 -4.77
C THR A 32 3.27 19.08 -5.45
N PRO A 33 3.63 19.25 -6.74
CA PRO A 33 3.34 20.49 -7.44
C PRO A 33 1.86 20.60 -7.77
N THR A 34 1.42 21.83 -7.99
CA THR A 34 0.17 22.12 -8.67
C THR A 34 0.52 22.39 -10.13
N PHE A 35 -0.06 21.64 -11.07
CA PHE A 35 0.18 21.86 -12.49
C PHE A 35 -0.73 22.97 -13.02
N ASP A 36 -0.28 23.77 -13.97
CA ASP A 36 -1.14 24.76 -14.65
C ASP A 36 -1.89 24.07 -15.81
N ILE A 37 -2.91 23.28 -15.46
CA ILE A 37 -3.69 22.46 -16.40
C ILE A 37 -5.11 22.22 -15.89
N HIS A 38 -6.01 21.75 -16.76
CA HIS A 38 -7.36 21.34 -16.40
C HIS A 38 -7.37 20.37 -15.18
N PRO A 39 -8.22 20.59 -14.16
CA PRO A 39 -8.22 19.83 -12.91
C PRO A 39 -8.26 18.30 -13.07
N ASP A 40 -8.95 17.79 -14.09
CA ASP A 40 -9.08 16.35 -14.38
C ASP A 40 -7.75 15.61 -14.64
N PHE A 41 -6.69 16.35 -14.94
CA PHE A 41 -5.35 15.80 -15.23
C PHE A 41 -4.36 15.98 -14.08
N GLN A 42 -4.72 16.71 -13.02
CA GLN A 42 -3.82 16.97 -11.88
C GLN A 42 -3.33 15.69 -11.21
N THR A 43 -4.25 14.78 -10.90
CA THR A 43 -3.93 13.50 -10.25
C THR A 43 -3.04 12.65 -11.15
N LEU A 44 -3.36 12.56 -12.44
CA LEU A 44 -2.58 11.78 -13.39
C LEU A 44 -1.14 12.28 -13.50
N LEU A 45 -0.93 13.58 -13.66
CA LEU A 45 0.40 14.17 -13.75
C LEU A 45 1.18 14.03 -12.44
N SER A 46 0.50 14.17 -11.30
CA SER A 46 1.09 13.94 -9.98
C SER A 46 1.56 12.49 -9.84
N SER A 47 0.77 11.53 -10.32
CA SER A 47 1.13 10.11 -10.33
C SER A 47 2.33 9.84 -11.25
N CYS A 48 2.33 10.37 -12.48
CA CYS A 48 3.47 10.24 -13.39
C CYS A 48 4.76 10.82 -12.78
N LEU A 49 4.67 12.01 -12.17
CA LEU A 49 5.79 12.64 -11.49
C LEU A 49 6.28 11.80 -10.30
N PHE A 50 5.36 11.24 -9.51
CA PHE A 50 5.71 10.34 -8.41
C PHE A 50 6.53 9.15 -8.91
N HIS A 51 6.07 8.44 -9.95
CA HIS A 51 6.82 7.30 -10.49
C HIS A 51 8.18 7.73 -11.06
N GLN A 52 8.27 8.88 -11.73
CA GLN A 52 9.54 9.40 -12.21
C GLN A 52 10.51 9.73 -11.06
N CYS A 53 10.03 10.35 -9.99
CA CYS A 53 10.82 10.61 -8.79
C CYS A 53 11.30 9.31 -8.14
N MET A 54 10.42 8.32 -7.98
CA MET A 54 10.75 7.03 -7.38
C MET A 54 11.75 6.25 -8.23
N ASP A 55 11.65 6.35 -9.56
CA ASP A 55 12.61 5.74 -10.48
C ASP A 55 14.02 6.30 -10.28
N MET A 56 14.15 7.63 -10.18
CA MET A 56 15.43 8.30 -9.91
C MET A 56 15.97 7.96 -8.52
N VAL A 57 15.13 8.01 -7.49
CA VAL A 57 15.52 7.77 -6.09
C VAL A 57 16.05 6.35 -5.91
N PHE A 58 15.45 5.37 -6.57
CA PHE A 58 15.78 3.95 -6.39
C PHE A 58 16.69 3.37 -7.49
N ASP A 59 17.19 4.16 -8.43
CA ASP A 59 18.06 3.69 -9.52
C ASP A 59 19.25 2.85 -9.02
N SER A 60 19.93 3.30 -7.96
CA SER A 60 21.05 2.55 -7.37
C SER A 60 20.62 1.20 -6.76
N LEU A 61 19.46 1.15 -6.10
CA LEU A 61 18.91 -0.08 -5.53
C LEU A 61 18.42 -1.05 -6.62
N LYS A 62 17.92 -0.55 -7.74
CA LYS A 62 17.52 -1.39 -8.87
C LYS A 62 18.73 -2.03 -9.53
N LYS A 63 19.81 -1.26 -9.73
CA LYS A 63 21.09 -1.76 -10.23
C LYS A 63 21.67 -2.83 -9.31
N ALA A 64 21.67 -2.58 -8.00
CA ALA A 64 22.11 -3.56 -6.99
C ALA A 64 21.20 -4.80 -6.92
N ALA A 65 19.88 -4.66 -7.13
CA ALA A 65 18.98 -5.81 -7.24
C ALA A 65 19.28 -6.68 -8.46
N LEU A 66 19.70 -6.07 -9.57
CA LEU A 66 20.00 -6.79 -10.81
C LEU A 66 21.36 -7.50 -10.79
N HIS A 67 22.41 -6.76 -10.42
CA HIS A 67 23.81 -7.18 -10.56
C HIS A 67 24.46 -7.60 -9.24
N GLY A 68 23.86 -7.25 -8.10
CA GLY A 68 24.52 -7.33 -6.80
C GLY A 68 25.50 -6.16 -6.61
N VAL A 69 25.85 -5.91 -5.36
CA VAL A 69 26.89 -4.94 -4.99
C VAL A 69 27.64 -5.42 -3.76
N ALA A 70 28.93 -5.18 -3.71
CA ALA A 70 29.75 -5.46 -2.54
C ALA A 70 29.32 -4.56 -1.37
N MET A 71 28.90 -5.14 -0.25
CA MET A 71 28.63 -4.43 0.99
C MET A 71 29.40 -5.08 2.14
N THR A 72 29.87 -4.26 3.07
CA THR A 72 30.56 -4.73 4.27
C THR A 72 29.56 -4.98 5.38
N ASP A 73 29.64 -6.14 6.03
CA ASP A 73 28.84 -6.45 7.21
C ASP A 73 29.40 -5.79 8.50
N PRO A 74 28.71 -5.89 9.64
CA PRO A 74 29.21 -5.35 10.91
C PRO A 74 30.52 -5.99 11.42
N PHE A 75 30.93 -7.13 10.87
CA PHE A 75 32.16 -7.84 11.22
C PHE A 75 33.33 -7.53 10.27
N GLY A 76 33.12 -6.67 9.27
CA GLY A 76 34.14 -6.30 8.29
C GLY A 76 34.24 -7.24 7.08
N HIS A 77 33.37 -8.25 6.96
CA HIS A 77 33.37 -9.13 5.80
C HIS A 77 32.62 -8.50 4.63
N ILE A 78 33.15 -8.70 3.42
CA ILE A 78 32.52 -8.22 2.19
C ILE A 78 31.59 -9.31 1.66
N HIS A 79 30.32 -8.95 1.46
CA HIS A 79 29.30 -9.81 0.89
C HIS A 79 28.80 -9.25 -0.43
N ASN A 80 28.48 -10.14 -1.37
CA ASN A 80 27.73 -9.74 -2.57
C ASN A 80 26.24 -9.66 -2.22
N CYS A 81 25.74 -8.44 -2.03
CA CYS A 81 24.39 -8.17 -1.57
C CYS A 81 23.46 -7.73 -2.70
N PHE A 82 22.21 -8.18 -2.64
CA PHE A 82 21.15 -7.78 -3.56
C PHE A 82 20.07 -7.01 -2.80
N THR A 83 19.39 -6.09 -3.48
CA THR A 83 18.38 -5.20 -2.88
C THR A 83 17.01 -5.36 -3.55
N PRO A 84 16.37 -6.56 -3.49
CA PRO A 84 15.01 -6.73 -3.97
C PRO A 84 14.04 -5.90 -3.13
N LEU A 85 12.97 -5.38 -3.75
CA LEU A 85 11.87 -4.76 -3.03
C LEU A 85 11.00 -5.86 -2.39
N VAL A 86 11.08 -5.97 -1.06
CA VAL A 86 10.38 -7.05 -0.32
C VAL A 86 8.98 -6.64 0.14
N THR A 87 8.80 -5.38 0.54
CA THR A 87 7.51 -4.88 1.03
C THR A 87 7.43 -3.37 0.82
N TYR A 88 6.24 -2.88 0.50
CA TYR A 88 5.92 -1.45 0.48
C TYR A 88 4.73 -1.19 1.40
N ILE A 89 4.93 -0.38 2.44
CA ILE A 89 3.87 -0.03 3.39
C ILE A 89 3.15 1.21 2.86
N ALA A 90 1.93 1.01 2.39
CA ALA A 90 1.10 2.03 1.78
C ALA A 90 -0.37 1.83 2.18
N ASP A 91 -1.14 2.91 2.20
CA ASP A 91 -2.61 2.82 2.26
C ASP A 91 -3.19 2.42 0.88
N LEU A 92 -4.51 2.17 0.80
CA LEU A 92 -5.10 1.67 -0.46
C LEU A 92 -4.87 2.61 -1.66
N PRO A 93 -5.12 3.94 -1.57
CA PRO A 93 -4.80 4.86 -2.65
C PRO A 93 -3.32 4.83 -3.08
N GLU A 94 -2.39 4.78 -2.14
CA GLU A 94 -0.95 4.66 -2.45
C GLU A 94 -0.60 3.30 -3.07
N GLN A 95 -1.19 2.19 -2.60
CA GLN A 95 -1.01 0.88 -3.22
C GLN A 95 -1.52 0.86 -4.66
N GLN A 96 -2.66 1.50 -4.92
CA GLN A 96 -3.22 1.63 -6.27
C GLN A 96 -2.34 2.48 -7.18
N LEU A 97 -1.75 3.56 -6.65
CA LEU A 97 -0.75 4.36 -7.35
C LEU A 97 0.46 3.50 -7.74
N ILE A 98 1.06 2.80 -6.77
CA ILE A 98 2.25 1.96 -6.99
C ILE A 98 1.97 0.84 -8.00
N ALA A 99 0.82 0.17 -7.88
CA ALA A 99 0.38 -0.86 -8.82
C ALA A 99 -0.17 -0.29 -10.15
N CYS A 100 -0.14 1.03 -10.35
CA CYS A 100 -0.65 1.71 -11.55
C CYS A 100 -2.09 1.33 -11.96
N VAL A 101 -2.92 1.00 -10.98
CA VAL A 101 -4.35 0.68 -11.19
C VAL A 101 -5.24 1.86 -10.84
N SER A 102 -6.45 1.86 -11.40
CA SER A 102 -7.47 2.85 -11.08
C SER A 102 -8.07 2.67 -9.68
N LYS A 103 -8.68 3.74 -9.15
CA LYS A 103 -9.23 3.81 -7.77
C LYS A 103 -10.24 2.70 -7.41
N ASN A 104 -10.92 2.13 -8.40
CA ASN A 104 -11.96 1.12 -8.19
C ASN A 104 -11.46 -0.30 -8.49
N VAL A 105 -10.15 -0.51 -8.48
CA VAL A 105 -9.50 -1.81 -8.72
C VAL A 105 -8.62 -2.15 -7.53
N TYR A 106 -8.60 -3.43 -7.17
CA TYR A 106 -7.69 -3.90 -6.14
C TYR A 106 -6.26 -3.97 -6.69
N PRO A 107 -5.23 -3.51 -5.95
CA PRO A 107 -3.86 -3.42 -6.47
C PRO A 107 -3.19 -4.78 -6.73
N VAL A 108 -3.69 -5.87 -6.13
CA VAL A 108 -3.04 -7.20 -6.19
C VAL A 108 -3.84 -8.24 -7.00
N THR A 109 -5.13 -7.98 -7.28
CA THR A 109 -6.01 -8.89 -8.04
C THR A 109 -6.77 -8.11 -9.10
N THR A 110 -7.37 -8.81 -10.07
CA THR A 110 -8.18 -8.19 -11.12
C THR A 110 -9.56 -7.73 -10.63
N ALA A 111 -9.84 -7.85 -9.32
CA ALA A 111 -11.11 -7.47 -8.73
C ALA A 111 -11.39 -5.97 -8.90
N THR A 112 -12.63 -5.66 -9.21
CA THR A 112 -13.17 -4.29 -9.23
C THR A 112 -14.10 -4.04 -8.06
N LEU A 113 -14.45 -2.77 -7.83
CA LEU A 113 -15.30 -2.34 -6.72
C LEU A 113 -16.58 -3.17 -6.55
N TYR A 114 -17.26 -3.52 -7.65
CA TYR A 114 -18.50 -4.31 -7.63
C TYR A 114 -18.30 -5.78 -7.24
N GLN A 115 -17.05 -6.23 -7.17
CA GLN A 115 -16.63 -7.60 -6.92
C GLN A 115 -15.94 -7.76 -5.54
N PHE A 116 -15.79 -6.69 -4.76
CA PHE A 116 -15.09 -6.71 -3.46
C PHE A 116 -15.81 -7.50 -2.35
N GLY A 117 -16.95 -8.13 -2.65
CA GLY A 117 -17.66 -9.05 -1.76
C GLY A 117 -17.85 -10.45 -2.36
N ASP A 118 -17.21 -10.74 -3.50
CA ASP A 118 -17.34 -12.04 -4.15
C ASP A 118 -16.78 -13.15 -3.26
N GLN A 119 -17.47 -14.28 -3.23
CA GLN A 119 -17.07 -15.44 -2.41
C GLN A 119 -15.70 -16.00 -2.81
N ASN A 120 -15.38 -15.95 -4.11
CA ASN A 120 -14.16 -16.51 -4.66
C ASN A 120 -13.14 -15.40 -4.94
N PRO A 121 -11.86 -15.60 -4.62
CA PRO A 121 -10.80 -14.67 -4.99
C PRO A 121 -10.72 -14.47 -6.50
N HIS A 122 -10.55 -13.21 -6.93
CA HIS A 122 -10.26 -12.89 -8.33
C HIS A 122 -8.82 -13.23 -8.68
N PRO A 123 -8.52 -13.51 -9.97
CA PRO A 123 -7.17 -13.77 -10.44
C PRO A 123 -6.16 -12.70 -9.98
N PRO A 124 -4.90 -13.09 -9.73
CA PRO A 124 -3.85 -12.14 -9.39
C PRO A 124 -3.59 -11.17 -10.56
N HIS A 125 -3.27 -9.92 -10.23
CA HIS A 125 -2.88 -8.91 -11.20
C HIS A 125 -1.36 -8.77 -11.18
N THR A 126 -0.66 -9.47 -12.07
CA THR A 126 0.80 -9.49 -12.06
C THR A 126 1.39 -8.21 -12.62
N GLY A 127 2.57 -7.82 -12.12
CA GLY A 127 3.33 -6.69 -12.67
C GLY A 127 3.62 -6.88 -14.16
N LYS A 128 3.84 -8.12 -14.62
CA LYS A 128 4.06 -8.43 -16.04
C LYS A 128 2.82 -8.14 -16.90
N ASP A 129 1.64 -8.56 -16.45
CA ASP A 129 0.40 -8.33 -17.19
C ASP A 129 0.08 -6.83 -17.25
N MET A 130 0.28 -6.13 -16.14
CA MET A 130 0.14 -4.67 -16.06
C MET A 130 1.09 -3.95 -17.03
N LEU A 131 2.39 -4.28 -17.01
CA LEU A 131 3.37 -3.66 -17.91
C LEU A 131 3.04 -3.91 -19.37
N LYS A 132 2.57 -5.13 -19.70
CA LYS A 132 2.12 -5.46 -21.05
C LYS A 132 0.92 -4.61 -21.48
N GLN A 133 -0.09 -4.43 -20.62
CA GLN A 133 -1.23 -3.57 -20.92
C GLN A 133 -0.82 -2.11 -21.13
N ILE A 134 0.12 -1.61 -20.34
CA ILE A 134 0.68 -0.26 -20.49
C ILE A 134 1.44 -0.14 -21.82
N GLU A 135 2.27 -1.12 -22.17
CA GLU A 135 3.02 -1.15 -23.43
C GLU A 135 2.07 -1.19 -24.64
N ASP A 136 1.09 -2.08 -24.63
CA ASP A 136 0.08 -2.20 -25.69
C ASP A 136 -0.73 -0.90 -25.82
N LEU A 137 -1.04 -0.22 -24.72
CA LEU A 137 -1.68 1.09 -24.75
C LEU A 137 -0.79 2.16 -25.39
N CYS A 138 0.50 2.21 -25.04
CA CYS A 138 1.46 3.17 -25.58
C CYS A 138 1.70 2.99 -27.10
N ARG A 139 1.51 1.77 -27.64
CA ARG A 139 1.56 1.51 -29.09
C ARG A 139 0.39 2.09 -29.85
N VAL A 140 -0.77 2.24 -29.18
CA VAL A 140 -2.01 2.71 -29.82
C VAL A 140 -2.23 4.22 -29.61
N VAL A 141 -1.77 4.77 -28.49
CA VAL A 141 -1.91 6.20 -28.17
C VAL A 141 -0.62 6.72 -27.56
N ASN A 142 -0.19 7.89 -28.04
CA ASN A 142 0.95 8.59 -27.46
C ASN A 142 0.66 9.00 -26.02
N PRO A 143 1.49 8.64 -25.01
CA PRO A 143 1.32 9.06 -23.63
C PRO A 143 1.25 10.58 -23.42
N TRP A 144 1.86 11.35 -24.33
CA TRP A 144 1.83 12.82 -24.31
C TRP A 144 0.50 13.40 -24.81
N ASP A 145 -0.34 12.61 -25.49
CA ASP A 145 -1.75 12.93 -25.70
C ASP A 145 -2.55 12.54 -24.46
N ILE A 146 -2.38 13.34 -23.41
CA ILE A 146 -2.90 13.07 -22.05
C ILE A 146 -4.41 12.81 -22.07
N VAL A 147 -5.15 13.54 -22.92
CA VAL A 147 -6.62 13.43 -22.99
C VAL A 147 -7.03 12.05 -23.49
N ASN A 148 -6.48 11.61 -24.63
CA ASN A 148 -6.84 10.33 -25.22
C ASN A 148 -6.21 9.16 -24.45
N PHE A 149 -4.99 9.34 -23.95
CA PHE A 149 -4.29 8.35 -23.15
C PHE A 149 -5.06 8.05 -21.86
N GLN A 150 -5.46 9.08 -21.10
CA GLN A 150 -6.23 8.89 -19.87
C GLN A 150 -7.57 8.20 -20.13
N LYS A 151 -8.28 8.57 -21.21
CA LYS A 151 -9.55 7.92 -21.58
C LYS A 151 -9.37 6.43 -21.84
N LYS A 152 -8.37 6.03 -22.63
CA LYS A 152 -8.11 4.62 -22.92
C LYS A 152 -7.55 3.85 -21.72
N ALA A 153 -6.67 4.47 -20.92
CA ALA A 153 -6.17 3.88 -19.67
C ALA A 153 -7.32 3.57 -18.70
N LYS A 154 -8.28 4.48 -18.55
CA LYS A 154 -9.48 4.27 -17.71
C LYS A 154 -10.32 3.09 -18.18
N LEU A 155 -10.47 2.87 -19.49
CA LEU A 155 -11.18 1.71 -20.04
C LEU A 155 -10.48 0.38 -19.68
N LEU A 156 -9.14 0.39 -19.64
CA LEU A 156 -8.33 -0.74 -19.17
C LEU A 156 -8.22 -0.80 -17.62
N LYS A 157 -8.90 0.11 -16.91
CA LYS A 157 -8.87 0.25 -15.45
C LYS A 157 -7.47 0.55 -14.88
N LEU A 158 -6.59 1.12 -15.70
CA LEU A 158 -5.26 1.58 -15.32
C LEU A 158 -5.31 3.02 -14.80
N HIS A 159 -4.27 3.42 -14.07
CA HIS A 159 -4.13 4.78 -13.54
C HIS A 159 -3.78 5.81 -14.63
N GLY A 160 -3.11 5.38 -15.71
CA GLY A 160 -2.60 6.25 -16.78
C GLY A 160 -1.11 6.59 -16.66
N VAL A 161 -0.39 5.98 -15.70
CA VAL A 161 1.07 6.03 -15.63
C VAL A 161 1.64 5.14 -16.75
N HIS A 162 2.49 5.70 -17.60
CA HIS A 162 3.09 4.99 -18.74
C HIS A 162 4.48 4.43 -18.45
N LEU A 163 5.16 4.92 -17.41
CA LEU A 163 6.47 4.44 -16.95
C LEU A 163 6.43 4.16 -15.43
N PRO A 164 5.92 3.00 -15.02
CA PRO A 164 5.93 2.62 -13.61
C PRO A 164 7.37 2.48 -13.11
N PHE A 165 7.72 3.11 -11.99
CA PHE A 165 9.05 2.95 -11.39
C PHE A 165 9.43 1.47 -11.17
N GLY A 166 8.48 0.57 -10.94
CA GLY A 166 8.81 -0.82 -10.66
C GLY A 166 9.26 -1.67 -11.85
N GLN A 167 9.13 -1.15 -13.08
CA GLN A 167 9.27 -1.94 -14.31
C GLN A 167 10.64 -2.61 -14.51
N ASN A 168 11.70 -2.07 -13.89
CA ASN A 168 13.09 -2.50 -14.03
C ASN A 168 13.73 -2.96 -12.71
N TRP A 169 12.95 -3.14 -11.65
CA TRP A 169 13.45 -3.67 -10.39
C TRP A 169 13.35 -5.19 -10.40
N LYS A 170 14.51 -5.88 -10.33
CA LYS A 170 14.53 -7.34 -10.41
C LYS A 170 13.74 -7.96 -9.25
N PHE A 171 12.91 -8.95 -9.58
CA PHE A 171 12.01 -9.67 -8.68
C PHE A 171 10.86 -8.84 -8.10
N GLU A 172 10.65 -7.62 -8.60
CA GLU A 172 9.50 -6.83 -8.20
C GLU A 172 8.23 -7.32 -8.92
N ASP A 173 7.23 -7.65 -8.11
CA ASP A 173 5.84 -7.76 -8.57
C ASP A 173 4.94 -7.20 -7.45
N PRO A 174 4.04 -6.25 -7.75
CA PRO A 174 3.10 -5.67 -6.78
C PRO A 174 2.40 -6.73 -5.92
N ILE A 175 2.11 -7.91 -6.45
CA ILE A 175 1.47 -9.00 -5.71
C ILE A 175 2.29 -9.43 -4.47
N TYR A 176 3.62 -9.41 -4.56
CA TYR A 176 4.47 -9.93 -3.49
C TYR A 176 4.80 -8.88 -2.43
N PHE A 177 4.94 -7.61 -2.82
CA PHE A 177 5.40 -6.57 -1.90
C PHE A 177 4.29 -5.63 -1.40
N LEU A 178 3.15 -5.54 -2.10
CA LEU A 178 1.98 -4.80 -1.63
C LEU A 178 1.18 -5.66 -0.66
N ASN A 179 1.52 -5.55 0.62
CA ASN A 179 0.82 -6.23 1.68
C ASN A 179 -0.32 -5.38 2.24
N GLY A 180 -1.44 -6.01 2.56
CA GLY A 180 -2.56 -5.34 3.24
C GLY A 180 -2.10 -4.79 4.60
N LYS A 181 -2.36 -3.51 4.85
CA LYS A 181 -2.04 -2.87 6.13
C LYS A 181 -2.92 -3.47 7.23
N ILE A 182 -2.30 -4.13 8.22
CA ILE A 182 -3.00 -4.82 9.33
C ILE A 182 -4.09 -3.95 9.98
N LEU A 183 -3.81 -2.66 10.16
CA LEU A 183 -4.78 -1.71 10.71
C LEU A 183 -6.09 -1.65 9.91
N HIS A 184 -6.03 -1.57 8.57
CA HIS A 184 -7.25 -1.48 7.75
C HIS A 184 -7.83 -2.86 7.46
N THR A 185 -6.97 -3.83 7.15
CA THR A 185 -7.39 -5.17 6.73
C THR A 185 -7.99 -5.98 7.87
N PHE A 186 -7.48 -5.87 9.10
CA PHE A 186 -7.97 -6.66 10.22
C PHE A 186 -8.74 -5.81 11.22
N HIS A 187 -8.10 -4.82 11.84
CA HIS A 187 -8.70 -4.07 12.94
C HIS A 187 -9.92 -3.23 12.50
N LYS A 188 -9.78 -2.49 11.39
CA LYS A 188 -10.87 -1.68 10.88
C LYS A 188 -11.98 -2.55 10.27
N PHE A 189 -11.62 -3.62 9.55
CA PHE A 189 -12.58 -4.61 9.08
C PHE A 189 -13.42 -5.19 10.22
N PHE A 190 -12.79 -5.59 11.32
CA PHE A 190 -13.49 -6.12 12.49
C PHE A 190 -14.48 -5.10 13.05
N PHE A 191 -14.05 -3.85 13.24
CA PHE A 191 -14.91 -2.80 13.77
C PHE A 191 -16.07 -2.42 12.83
N ASP A 192 -15.79 -2.24 11.53
CA ASP A 192 -16.76 -1.77 10.54
C ASP A 192 -17.75 -2.87 10.13
N HIS A 193 -17.34 -4.14 10.15
CA HIS A 193 -18.14 -5.27 9.66
C HIS A 193 -18.46 -6.30 10.75
N ALA A 194 -17.46 -6.97 11.30
CA ALA A 194 -17.69 -8.09 12.23
C ALA A 194 -18.45 -7.64 13.49
N LEU A 195 -18.02 -6.55 14.12
CA LEU A 195 -18.68 -5.96 15.27
C LEU A 195 -20.10 -5.48 14.91
N ALA A 196 -20.30 -4.93 13.72
CA ALA A 196 -21.64 -4.55 13.26
C ALA A 196 -22.56 -5.77 13.13
N TRP A 197 -22.07 -6.88 12.57
CA TRP A 197 -22.82 -8.14 12.51
C TRP A 197 -23.11 -8.71 13.90
N CYS A 198 -22.16 -8.65 14.83
CA CYS A 198 -22.40 -9.06 16.22
C CYS A 198 -23.49 -8.23 16.90
N LYS A 199 -23.53 -6.90 16.65
CA LYS A 199 -24.59 -6.01 17.16
C LYS A 199 -25.97 -6.45 16.67
N GLU A 200 -26.09 -6.84 15.40
CA GLU A 200 -27.36 -7.28 14.82
C GLU A 200 -27.73 -8.70 15.25
N ALA A 201 -26.79 -9.64 15.27
CA ALA A 201 -27.05 -11.04 15.59
C ALA A 201 -27.36 -11.28 17.08
N SER A 202 -26.62 -10.63 17.98
CA SER A 202 -26.78 -10.81 19.43
C SER A 202 -27.62 -9.72 20.10
N GLY A 203 -27.77 -8.56 19.47
CA GLY A 203 -28.39 -7.39 20.08
C GLY A 203 -27.40 -6.61 20.96
N LYS A 204 -27.48 -5.27 20.85
CA LYS A 204 -26.55 -4.34 21.52
C LYS A 204 -26.47 -4.54 23.04
N HIS A 205 -27.59 -4.84 23.70
CA HIS A 205 -27.64 -4.98 25.15
C HIS A 205 -26.83 -6.19 25.66
N ILE A 206 -26.86 -7.32 24.95
CA ILE A 206 -26.09 -8.53 25.30
C ILE A 206 -24.61 -8.24 25.12
N LEU A 207 -24.24 -7.70 23.95
CA LEU A 207 -22.85 -7.39 23.63
C LEU A 207 -22.24 -6.39 24.61
N ASP A 208 -22.92 -5.28 24.90
CA ASP A 208 -22.44 -4.30 25.87
C ASP A 208 -22.36 -4.88 27.28
N THR A 209 -23.28 -5.75 27.69
CA THR A 209 -23.22 -6.40 29.00
C THR A 209 -21.99 -7.29 29.12
N GLN A 210 -21.66 -8.08 28.08
CA GLN A 210 -20.46 -8.92 28.07
C GLN A 210 -19.18 -8.09 28.20
N TYR A 211 -19.02 -7.03 27.42
CA TYR A 211 -17.84 -6.16 27.52
C TYR A 211 -17.74 -5.44 28.88
N LYS A 212 -18.87 -5.08 29.49
CA LYS A 212 -18.92 -4.47 30.83
C LYS A 212 -18.53 -5.45 31.94
N THR A 213 -18.83 -6.74 31.80
CA THR A 213 -18.56 -7.76 32.82
C THR A 213 -17.18 -8.40 32.68
N GLN A 214 -16.44 -8.12 31.60
CA GLN A 214 -15.06 -8.59 31.46
C GLN A 214 -14.18 -8.13 32.63
N HIS A 215 -13.32 -9.03 33.10
CA HIS A 215 -12.39 -8.74 34.17
C HIS A 215 -11.41 -7.61 33.77
N LYS A 216 -11.11 -6.72 34.71
CA LYS A 216 -10.15 -5.64 34.48
C LYS A 216 -8.74 -6.21 34.44
N CYS A 217 -8.10 -6.16 33.28
CA CYS A 217 -6.72 -6.59 33.10
C CYS A 217 -5.80 -5.38 32.95
N VAL A 218 -4.62 -5.43 33.59
CA VAL A 218 -3.60 -4.38 33.43
C VAL A 218 -3.13 -4.37 31.97
N GLY A 219 -3.11 -3.18 31.36
CA GLY A 219 -2.63 -3.00 29.98
C GLY A 219 -3.69 -3.23 28.89
N ILE A 220 -4.90 -3.67 29.24
CA ILE A 220 -6.03 -3.82 28.31
C ILE A 220 -7.12 -2.82 28.70
N ARG A 221 -7.73 -2.16 27.71
CA ARG A 221 -8.83 -1.25 27.99
C ARG A 221 -10.06 -1.99 28.48
N HIS A 222 -10.66 -1.48 29.54
CA HIS A 222 -11.94 -1.96 30.04
C HIS A 222 -13.09 -1.06 29.54
N PHE A 223 -14.08 -1.67 28.88
CA PHE A 223 -15.20 -0.96 28.25
C PHE A 223 -16.40 -0.83 29.20
N THR A 224 -16.32 0.11 30.16
CA THR A 224 -17.35 0.34 31.21
C THR A 224 -18.73 0.70 30.67
N SER A 225 -18.80 1.24 29.47
CA SER A 225 -20.06 1.62 28.79
C SER A 225 -20.40 0.67 27.64
N GLY A 226 -19.72 -0.48 27.54
CA GLY A 226 -19.79 -1.37 26.39
C GLY A 226 -19.10 -0.78 25.16
N VAL A 227 -19.34 -1.40 23.99
CA VAL A 227 -18.66 -1.06 22.72
C VAL A 227 -19.64 -0.54 21.66
N CYS A 228 -20.95 -0.70 21.86
CA CYS A 228 -21.93 -0.40 20.82
C CYS A 228 -22.11 1.09 20.52
N HIS A 229 -21.84 1.96 21.51
CA HIS A 229 -21.98 3.41 21.39
C HIS A 229 -20.80 4.09 20.66
N ILE A 230 -19.67 3.38 20.52
CA ILE A 230 -18.44 3.93 19.97
C ILE A 230 -18.60 4.08 18.46
N LYS A 231 -18.43 5.31 17.95
CA LYS A 231 -18.49 5.65 16.52
C LYS A 231 -17.12 5.69 15.86
N GLN A 232 -16.07 5.98 16.63
CA GLN A 232 -14.68 6.02 16.19
C GLN A 232 -13.81 5.46 17.31
N MET A 233 -12.83 4.63 16.94
CA MET A 233 -11.87 4.04 17.86
C MET A 233 -10.46 4.52 17.55
N THR A 234 -9.69 4.71 18.61
CA THR A 234 -8.23 4.83 18.56
C THR A 234 -7.59 3.48 18.23
N GLY A 235 -6.33 3.48 17.77
CA GLY A 235 -5.63 2.24 17.42
C GLY A 235 -5.54 1.23 18.57
N ARG A 236 -5.43 1.70 19.82
CA ARG A 236 -5.45 0.83 21.01
C ARG A 236 -6.84 0.25 21.28
N GLU A 237 -7.91 1.03 21.12
CA GLU A 237 -9.28 0.49 21.25
C GLU A 237 -9.58 -0.57 20.20
N HIS A 238 -9.10 -0.38 18.98
CA HIS A 238 -9.20 -1.37 17.90
C HIS A 238 -8.44 -2.67 18.18
N GLN A 239 -7.43 -2.64 19.03
CA GLN A 239 -6.65 -3.82 19.44
C GLN A 239 -7.32 -4.57 20.60
N ASP A 240 -7.96 -3.83 21.51
CA ASP A 240 -8.52 -4.35 22.75
C ASP A 240 -9.98 -4.84 22.62
N ILE A 241 -10.61 -4.60 21.46
CA ILE A 241 -11.94 -5.11 21.10
C ILE A 241 -11.85 -6.42 20.32
#